data_AF-A0A3D0X4W5-F1
#
_entry.id   AF-A0A3D0X4W5-F1
#
_cell.length_a   1.000
_cell.length_b   1.000
_cell.length_c   1.000
_cell.angle_alpha   90.00
_cell.angle_beta   90.00
_cell.angle_gamma   90.00
#
_symmetry.space_group_name_H-M   'P 1'
#
loop_
_entity.id
_entity.type
_entity.pdbx_description
1 polymer ?
#
loop_
_entity_poly.entity_id
_entity_poly.type
_entity_poly.pdbx_seq_one_letter_code
_entity_poly.pdbx_strand_id
1 'polypeptide(L)'
;MLHEYGNLELIARYLETKSAYRDEPMVLVSPLNFVASVFYLINSFNALCPMYIVSAELYRDIDAFSEFLRERKVHHLFLPPSYLRQYKDPAADIEWIMVGSEPTNGIYYDGGRPAVLSHYTMSEAGFPVLNMFLDKAYDCSLLGKPVIEEVDVHLEADGKRIEGAGEGEVCFKNEYVRGYINLPSKTQAAFRDGYYYTGDLARRDEAGVFFT
;
A
#
# COMPACT_ATOMS: atom_id res chain seq x y z
N MET A 1 -0.19 -1.97 18.38
CA MET A 1 -1.39 -1.23 18.85
C MET A 1 -2.58 -1.80 18.10
N LEU A 2 -3.74 -2.00 18.73
CA LEU A 2 -4.92 -2.51 18.03
C LEU A 2 -5.80 -1.34 17.62
N HIS A 3 -6.33 -1.39 16.40
CA HIS A 3 -7.16 -0.37 15.80
C HIS A 3 -8.61 -0.83 15.72
N GLU A 4 -9.52 0.10 15.92
CA GLU A 4 -10.93 -0.12 15.64
C GLU A 4 -11.28 0.47 14.27
N TYR A 5 -11.67 -0.40 13.35
CA TYR A 5 -12.08 -0.01 12.00
C TYR A 5 -13.60 0.29 11.97
N GLY A 6 -14.00 1.27 11.17
CA GLY A 6 -15.36 1.80 11.09
C GLY A 6 -16.20 1.17 9.99
N ASN A 7 -15.89 1.46 8.71
CA ASN A 7 -16.79 1.21 7.58
C ASN A 7 -16.14 0.40 6.44
N LEU A 8 -16.51 -0.89 6.31
CA LEU A 8 -15.99 -1.79 5.27
C LEU A 8 -16.17 -1.27 3.84
N GLU A 9 -17.20 -0.47 3.57
CA GLU A 9 -17.45 0.14 2.26
C GLU A 9 -16.32 1.11 1.87
N LEU A 10 -15.76 1.87 2.82
CA LEU A 10 -14.65 2.80 2.54
C LEU A 10 -13.35 2.07 2.19
N ILE A 11 -13.07 0.89 2.77
CA ILE A 11 -11.94 0.06 2.28
C ILE A 11 -12.17 -0.35 0.84
N ALA A 12 -13.40 -0.69 0.46
CA ALA A 12 -13.70 -1.16 -0.88
C ALA A 12 -13.55 -0.07 -1.96
N ARG A 13 -13.63 1.21 -1.59
CA ARG A 13 -13.66 2.34 -2.56
C ARG A 13 -12.36 2.52 -3.36
N TYR A 14 -11.20 2.21 -2.80
CA TYR A 14 -9.95 2.51 -3.50
C TYR A 14 -9.73 1.64 -4.76
N LEU A 15 -10.40 0.49 -4.85
CA LEU A 15 -10.45 -0.34 -6.05
C LEU A 15 -11.82 -0.25 -6.72
N GLU A 16 -12.36 0.97 -6.91
CA GLU A 16 -13.65 1.32 -7.55
C GLU A 16 -13.84 0.69 -8.96
N THR A 17 -13.85 -0.63 -9.02
CA THR A 17 -13.97 -1.49 -10.18
C THR A 17 -14.91 -2.60 -9.75
N LYS A 18 -16.19 -2.45 -10.10
CA LYS A 18 -17.10 -3.60 -10.16
C LYS A 18 -16.63 -4.48 -11.30
N SER A 19 -15.62 -5.29 -11.03
CA SER A 19 -14.99 -6.14 -12.02
C SER A 19 -15.90 -7.33 -12.29
N ALA A 20 -15.96 -7.77 -13.56
CA ALA A 20 -16.35 -9.15 -13.83
C ALA A 20 -15.35 -10.09 -13.13
N TYR A 21 -15.79 -11.32 -12.81
CA TYR A 21 -14.90 -12.35 -12.29
C TYR A 21 -13.66 -12.50 -13.18
N ARG A 22 -12.48 -12.57 -12.55
CA ARG A 22 -11.20 -12.78 -13.23
C ARG A 22 -10.61 -14.10 -12.75
N ASP A 23 -10.17 -14.94 -13.68
CA ASP A 23 -9.45 -16.18 -13.37
C ASP A 23 -8.01 -15.94 -12.90
N GLU A 24 -7.53 -14.70 -12.99
CA GLU A 24 -6.16 -14.26 -12.68
C GLU A 24 -5.92 -14.28 -11.15
N PRO A 25 -5.09 -15.18 -10.64
CA PRO A 25 -4.92 -15.32 -9.20
C PRO A 25 -3.99 -14.26 -8.62
N MET A 26 -4.31 -13.85 -7.40
CA MET A 26 -3.42 -13.09 -6.52
C MET A 26 -2.88 -13.95 -5.38
N VAL A 27 -1.82 -13.46 -4.72
CA VAL A 27 -1.21 -14.15 -3.57
C VAL A 27 -1.25 -13.27 -2.34
N LEU A 28 -1.66 -13.88 -1.21
CA LEU A 28 -1.52 -13.29 0.11
C LEU A 28 -0.33 -13.94 0.83
N VAL A 29 0.75 -13.15 0.99
CA VAL A 29 1.96 -13.54 1.76
C VAL A 29 1.97 -12.95 3.17
N SER A 30 1.18 -11.89 3.40
CA SER A 30 1.20 -11.17 4.67
C SER A 30 0.48 -11.93 5.78
N PRO A 31 1.03 -11.95 7.02
CA PRO A 31 0.33 -12.51 8.18
C PRO A 31 -1.04 -11.86 8.41
N LEU A 32 -2.06 -12.64 8.79
CA LEU A 32 -3.45 -12.15 8.93
C LEU A 32 -3.66 -11.05 9.99
N ASN A 33 -2.65 -10.80 10.83
CA ASN A 33 -2.64 -9.71 11.80
C ASN A 33 -1.99 -8.41 11.25
N PHE A 34 -1.64 -8.38 9.96
CA PHE A 34 -1.06 -7.22 9.28
C PHE A 34 -2.12 -6.56 8.38
N VAL A 35 -2.13 -5.22 8.32
CA VAL A 35 -3.16 -4.47 7.58
C VAL A 35 -3.21 -4.83 6.09
N ALA A 36 -2.08 -5.22 5.50
CA ALA A 36 -2.05 -5.69 4.11
C ALA A 36 -3.01 -6.86 3.87
N SER A 37 -3.11 -7.79 4.82
CA SER A 37 -4.01 -8.93 4.67
C SER A 37 -5.47 -8.51 4.70
N VAL A 38 -5.83 -7.47 5.47
CA VAL A 38 -7.20 -6.97 5.56
C VAL A 38 -7.65 -6.43 4.20
N PHE A 39 -6.89 -5.50 3.61
CA PHE A 39 -7.30 -4.91 2.34
C PHE A 39 -7.11 -5.88 1.16
N TYR A 40 -6.07 -6.72 1.13
CA TYR A 40 -5.93 -7.74 0.08
C TYR A 40 -7.12 -8.71 0.06
N LEU A 41 -7.57 -9.19 1.23
CA LEU A 41 -8.75 -10.06 1.31
C LEU A 41 -10.00 -9.33 0.79
N ILE A 42 -10.28 -8.13 1.30
CA ILE A 42 -11.45 -7.34 0.87
C ILE A 42 -11.41 -7.07 -0.65
N ASN A 43 -10.23 -6.75 -1.19
CA ASN A 43 -10.06 -6.51 -2.61
C ASN A 43 -10.26 -7.75 -3.46
N SER A 44 -9.80 -8.91 -3.02
CA SER A 44 -10.01 -10.16 -3.77
C SER A 44 -11.49 -10.47 -3.93
N PHE A 45 -12.30 -10.17 -2.91
CA PHE A 45 -13.76 -10.26 -2.99
C PHE A 45 -14.36 -9.21 -3.93
N ASN A 46 -13.85 -7.97 -3.93
CA ASN A 46 -14.35 -6.91 -4.82
C ASN A 46 -13.97 -7.13 -6.29
N ALA A 47 -12.75 -7.59 -6.54
CA ALA A 47 -12.22 -7.88 -7.87
C ALA A 47 -12.72 -9.22 -8.42
N LEU A 48 -13.35 -10.05 -7.58
CA LEU A 48 -13.85 -11.38 -7.91
C LEU A 48 -12.73 -12.24 -8.54
N CYS A 49 -11.59 -12.36 -7.86
CA CYS A 49 -10.44 -13.13 -8.33
C CYS A 49 -10.00 -14.20 -7.31
N PRO A 50 -9.43 -15.32 -7.76
CA PRO A 50 -8.89 -16.34 -6.86
C PRO A 50 -7.69 -15.81 -6.06
N MET A 51 -7.55 -16.28 -4.82
CA MET A 51 -6.43 -15.95 -3.94
C MET A 51 -5.79 -17.21 -3.39
N TYR A 52 -4.47 -17.30 -3.52
CA TYR A 52 -3.66 -18.27 -2.79
C TYR A 52 -3.14 -17.65 -1.49
N ILE A 53 -3.43 -18.30 -0.37
CA ILE A 53 -2.81 -17.96 0.93
C ILE A 53 -1.54 -18.80 1.06
N VAL A 54 -0.39 -18.11 1.11
CA VAL A 54 0.93 -18.76 1.11
C VAL A 54 1.45 -18.91 2.54
N SER A 55 2.04 -20.06 2.85
CA SER A 55 2.65 -20.31 4.16
C SER A 55 3.93 -19.49 4.34
N ALA A 56 4.24 -19.12 5.58
CA ALA A 56 5.49 -18.43 5.90
C ALA A 56 6.75 -19.26 5.57
N GLU A 57 6.63 -20.59 5.52
CA GLU A 57 7.70 -21.50 5.10
C GLU A 57 7.97 -21.37 3.60
N LEU A 58 6.93 -21.50 2.76
CA LEU A 58 7.05 -21.34 1.32
C LEU A 58 7.55 -19.93 0.96
N TYR A 59 7.00 -18.90 1.60
CA TYR A 59 7.41 -17.52 1.35
C TYR A 59 8.90 -17.25 1.67
N ARG A 60 9.47 -17.93 2.66
CA ARG A 60 10.87 -17.75 3.07
C ARG A 60 11.86 -18.38 2.08
N ASP A 61 11.44 -19.43 1.40
CA ASP A 61 12.23 -20.07 0.35
C ASP A 61 11.94 -19.37 -0.99
N ILE A 62 12.83 -18.46 -1.39
CA ILE A 62 12.62 -17.63 -2.57
C ILE A 62 12.54 -18.45 -3.86
N ASP A 63 13.25 -19.57 -3.95
CA ASP A 63 13.26 -20.41 -5.15
C ASP A 63 11.94 -21.19 -5.24
N ALA A 64 11.53 -21.83 -4.15
CA ALA A 64 10.24 -22.54 -4.09
C ALA A 64 9.05 -21.58 -4.26
N PHE A 65 9.11 -20.39 -3.67
CA PHE A 65 8.09 -19.36 -3.88
C PHE A 65 8.04 -18.90 -5.34
N SER A 66 9.20 -18.69 -5.97
CA SER A 66 9.28 -18.30 -7.38
C SER A 66 8.69 -19.36 -8.31
N GLU A 67 8.97 -20.64 -8.05
CA GLU A 67 8.38 -21.76 -8.79
C GLU A 67 6.87 -21.80 -8.60
N PHE A 68 6.39 -21.66 -7.37
CA PHE A 68 4.95 -21.59 -7.06
C PHE A 68 4.24 -20.47 -7.84
N LEU A 69 4.83 -19.27 -7.90
CA LEU A 69 4.25 -18.13 -8.64
C LEU A 69 4.12 -18.45 -10.14
N ARG A 70 5.11 -19.14 -10.74
CA ARG A 70 5.07 -19.57 -12.15
C ARG A 70 4.04 -20.66 -12.38
N GLU A 71 4.01 -21.70 -11.54
CA GLU A 71 3.08 -22.82 -11.69
C GLU A 71 1.62 -22.39 -11.55
N ARG A 72 1.36 -21.44 -10.64
CA ARG A 72 0.03 -20.92 -10.38
C ARG A 72 -0.35 -19.74 -11.26
N LYS A 73 0.56 -19.27 -12.12
CA LYS A 73 0.37 -18.13 -13.01
C LYS A 73 -0.20 -16.93 -12.25
N VAL A 74 0.51 -16.48 -11.23
CA VAL A 74 0.08 -15.35 -10.41
C VAL A 74 0.25 -14.05 -11.19
N HIS A 75 -0.79 -13.20 -11.21
CA HIS A 75 -0.74 -11.93 -11.93
C HIS A 75 -0.35 -10.77 -11.01
N HIS A 76 -0.89 -10.74 -9.78
CA HIS A 76 -0.71 -9.61 -8.86
C HIS A 76 -0.31 -10.08 -7.46
N LEU A 77 0.62 -9.37 -6.83
CA LEU A 77 1.06 -9.65 -5.47
C LEU A 77 1.68 -8.42 -4.79
N PHE A 78 1.71 -8.45 -3.46
CA PHE A 78 2.48 -7.52 -2.64
C PHE A 78 3.78 -8.16 -2.19
N LEU A 79 4.88 -7.41 -2.29
CA LEU A 79 6.17 -7.78 -1.72
C LEU A 79 6.83 -6.55 -1.05
N PRO A 80 7.42 -6.68 0.14
CA PRO A 80 8.21 -5.60 0.71
C PRO A 80 9.48 -5.38 -0.13
N PRO A 81 10.01 -4.14 -0.19
CA PRO A 81 11.23 -3.81 -0.95
C PRO A 81 12.42 -4.74 -0.68
N SER A 82 12.69 -5.11 0.58
CA SER A 82 13.74 -6.05 0.96
C SER A 82 13.61 -7.43 0.29
N TYR A 83 12.39 -7.92 0.09
CA TYR A 83 12.12 -9.17 -0.63
C TYR A 83 12.29 -8.97 -2.13
N LEU A 84 11.73 -7.89 -2.68
CA LEU A 84 11.80 -7.62 -4.11
C LEU A 84 13.25 -7.45 -4.59
N ARG A 85 14.12 -6.89 -3.76
CA ARG A 85 15.57 -6.79 -4.07
C ARG A 85 16.22 -8.15 -4.28
N GLN A 86 15.71 -9.22 -3.68
CA GLN A 86 16.21 -10.59 -3.84
C GLN A 86 15.51 -11.30 -5.01
N TYR A 87 14.26 -10.94 -5.32
CA TYR A 87 13.46 -11.54 -6.40
C TYR A 87 13.81 -10.97 -7.77
N LYS A 88 14.93 -11.43 -8.36
CA LYS A 88 15.49 -10.87 -9.60
C LYS A 88 14.85 -11.37 -10.90
N ASP A 89 14.27 -12.56 -10.90
CA ASP A 89 13.69 -13.19 -12.09
C ASP A 89 12.17 -13.42 -11.90
N PRO A 90 11.36 -12.37 -12.10
CA PRO A 90 9.92 -12.46 -11.90
C PRO A 90 9.24 -13.40 -12.91
N ALA A 91 8.18 -14.08 -12.46
CA ALA A 91 7.37 -14.90 -13.35
C ALA A 91 6.72 -14.04 -14.46
N ALA A 92 6.65 -14.58 -15.68
CA ALA A 92 6.20 -13.84 -16.86
C ALA A 92 4.73 -13.40 -16.81
N ASP A 93 3.89 -14.15 -16.09
CA ASP A 93 2.46 -13.85 -15.91
C ASP A 93 2.21 -12.72 -14.89
N ILE A 94 3.23 -12.31 -14.11
CA ILE A 94 3.08 -11.20 -13.16
C ILE A 94 2.94 -9.89 -13.94
N GLU A 95 1.80 -9.24 -13.82
CA GLU A 95 1.53 -7.95 -14.44
C GLU A 95 2.11 -6.81 -13.63
N TRP A 96 1.84 -6.82 -12.32
CA TRP A 96 2.36 -5.83 -11.40
C TRP A 96 2.61 -6.36 -10.00
N ILE A 97 3.63 -5.77 -9.36
CA ILE A 97 4.00 -6.01 -7.98
C ILE A 97 3.79 -4.73 -7.19
N MET A 98 2.95 -4.80 -6.15
CA MET A 98 2.80 -3.72 -5.18
C MET A 98 3.93 -3.78 -4.16
N VAL A 99 4.58 -2.64 -3.90
CA VAL A 99 5.70 -2.53 -2.97
C VAL A 99 5.50 -1.39 -1.98
N GLY A 100 5.78 -1.65 -0.71
CA GLY A 100 5.78 -0.65 0.35
C GLY A 100 6.04 -1.28 1.71
N SER A 101 5.68 -0.56 2.78
CA SER A 101 6.08 -0.84 4.17
C SER A 101 7.59 -0.65 4.47
N GLU A 102 8.40 -0.36 3.46
CA GLU A 102 9.82 0.01 3.56
C GLU A 102 10.14 1.05 2.46
N PRO A 103 11.29 1.77 2.54
CA PRO A 103 11.75 2.64 1.47
C PRO A 103 11.87 1.94 0.10
N THR A 104 11.32 2.58 -0.93
CA THR A 104 11.22 2.04 -2.30
C THR A 104 12.31 2.59 -3.24
N ASN A 105 13.27 3.36 -2.72
CA ASN A 105 14.39 3.89 -3.49
C ASN A 105 15.18 2.77 -4.21
N GLY A 106 15.51 2.99 -5.48
CA GLY A 106 16.24 2.05 -6.32
C GLY A 106 15.47 0.78 -6.69
N ILE A 107 14.16 0.71 -6.42
CA ILE A 107 13.31 -0.40 -6.88
C ILE A 107 12.81 -0.12 -8.29
N TYR A 108 13.16 -1.00 -9.22
CA TYR A 108 12.59 -1.05 -10.57
C TYR A 108 13.03 -2.37 -11.25
N TYR A 109 12.23 -2.88 -12.19
CA TYR A 109 12.65 -3.95 -13.09
C TYR A 109 13.03 -3.36 -14.44
N ASP A 110 14.25 -3.61 -14.90
CA ASP A 110 14.72 -3.16 -16.20
C ASP A 110 13.78 -3.66 -17.31
N GLY A 111 13.33 -2.75 -18.18
CA GLY A 111 12.31 -3.03 -19.19
C GLY A 111 10.86 -2.87 -18.73
N GLY A 112 10.63 -2.49 -17.47
CA GLY A 112 9.31 -2.10 -16.95
C GLY A 112 8.32 -3.25 -16.77
N ARG A 113 8.81 -4.49 -16.70
CA ARG A 113 7.99 -5.69 -16.47
C ARG A 113 8.60 -6.60 -15.40
N PRO A 114 7.82 -7.03 -14.39
CA PRO A 114 6.46 -6.57 -14.08
C PRO A 114 6.44 -5.08 -13.71
N ALA A 115 5.30 -4.43 -13.88
CA ALA A 115 5.15 -3.05 -13.44
C ALA A 115 5.25 -3.00 -11.90
N VAL A 116 5.90 -1.97 -11.37
CA VAL A 116 6.04 -1.81 -9.91
C VAL A 116 5.11 -0.71 -9.43
N LEU A 117 4.18 -1.04 -8.55
CA LEU A 117 3.28 -0.08 -7.91
C LEU A 117 3.83 0.24 -6.52
N SER A 118 4.43 1.42 -6.35
CA SER A 118 4.76 1.90 -5.01
C SER A 118 3.48 2.31 -4.29
N HIS A 119 3.36 1.96 -3.02
CA HIS A 119 2.25 2.39 -2.17
C HIS A 119 2.72 2.82 -0.78
N TYR A 120 1.97 3.74 -0.19
CA TYR A 120 2.17 4.19 1.18
C TYR A 120 0.89 3.98 1.97
N THR A 121 1.02 3.32 3.12
CA THR A 121 -0.08 2.96 4.00
C THR A 121 0.43 2.71 5.40
N MET A 122 -0.51 2.70 6.35
CA MET A 122 -0.28 2.23 7.71
C MET A 122 -1.54 1.57 8.25
N SER A 123 -1.40 0.88 9.39
CA SER A 123 -2.54 0.26 10.07
C SER A 123 -3.61 1.29 10.44
N GLU A 124 -3.19 2.51 10.77
CA GLU A 124 -4.06 3.64 11.08
C GLU A 124 -4.82 4.16 9.87
N ALA A 125 -4.44 3.82 8.64
CA ALA A 125 -5.18 4.18 7.42
C ALA A 125 -6.25 3.13 7.09
N GLY A 126 -5.89 1.84 7.16
CA GLY A 126 -6.76 0.72 6.76
C GLY A 126 -6.85 0.49 5.24
N PHE A 127 -6.27 1.38 4.42
CA PHE A 127 -6.18 1.28 2.96
C PHE A 127 -4.90 1.98 2.46
N PRO A 128 -4.48 1.76 1.20
CA PRO A 128 -3.39 2.53 0.59
C PRO A 128 -3.76 4.02 0.49
N VAL A 129 -2.99 4.89 1.15
CA VAL A 129 -3.26 6.34 1.18
C VAL A 129 -2.73 6.99 -0.09
N LEU A 130 -1.49 6.64 -0.46
CA LEU A 130 -0.83 7.12 -1.67
C LEU A 130 -0.35 5.94 -2.51
N ASN A 131 -0.37 6.06 -3.84
CA ASN A 131 0.30 5.11 -4.72
C ASN A 131 0.77 5.75 -6.04
N MET A 132 1.72 5.08 -6.70
CA MET A 132 2.17 5.44 -8.04
C MET A 132 2.92 4.27 -8.69
N PHE A 133 2.64 4.00 -9.97
CA PHE A 133 3.48 3.11 -10.76
C PHE A 133 4.85 3.75 -11.04
N LEU A 134 5.91 3.00 -10.76
CA LEU A 134 7.28 3.41 -11.03
C LEU A 134 7.58 3.21 -12.52
N ASP A 135 8.10 4.25 -13.16
CA ASP A 135 8.55 4.24 -14.56
C ASP A 135 10.06 4.05 -14.70
N LYS A 136 10.80 4.17 -13.59
CA LYS A 136 12.24 3.94 -13.46
C LYS A 136 12.60 3.73 -11.99
N ALA A 137 13.88 3.45 -11.72
CA ALA A 137 14.41 3.51 -10.37
C ALA A 137 14.62 4.97 -9.95
N TYR A 138 14.21 5.31 -8.72
CA TYR A 138 14.38 6.64 -8.12
C TYR A 138 15.36 6.59 -6.94
N ASP A 139 16.14 7.65 -6.71
CA ASP A 139 17.05 7.72 -5.55
C ASP A 139 16.29 7.96 -4.23
N CYS A 140 15.08 8.49 -4.32
CA CYS A 140 14.12 8.67 -3.23
C CYS A 140 13.02 7.61 -3.26
N SER A 141 12.24 7.50 -2.19
CA SER A 141 11.05 6.63 -2.16
C SER A 141 9.85 7.42 -2.65
N LEU A 142 9.25 7.01 -3.77
CA LEU A 142 8.00 7.61 -4.21
C LEU A 142 6.84 7.03 -3.40
N LEU A 143 6.10 7.88 -2.69
CA LEU A 143 4.86 7.49 -2.02
C LEU A 143 3.67 7.55 -3.00
N GLY A 144 3.72 8.51 -3.92
CA GLY A 144 2.76 8.65 -5.02
C GLY A 144 1.71 9.73 -4.80
N LYS A 145 0.49 9.50 -5.29
CA LYS A 145 -0.66 10.43 -5.19
C LYS A 145 -1.82 9.78 -4.41
N PRO A 146 -2.75 10.58 -3.86
CA PRO A 146 -3.93 10.05 -3.17
C PRO A 146 -4.66 9.00 -4.01
N VAL A 147 -4.89 7.83 -3.43
CA VAL A 147 -5.58 6.73 -4.13
C VAL A 147 -7.08 7.00 -4.28
N ILE A 148 -7.66 7.73 -3.32
CA ILE A 148 -9.04 8.19 -3.35
C ILE A 148 -9.00 9.71 -3.46
N GLU A 149 -9.47 10.26 -4.58
CA GLU A 149 -9.35 11.70 -4.87
C GLU A 149 -10.07 12.59 -3.85
N GLU A 150 -11.17 12.12 -3.24
CA GLU A 150 -11.92 12.90 -2.25
C GLU A 150 -11.29 12.89 -0.85
N VAL A 151 -10.32 12.01 -0.59
CA VAL A 151 -9.61 12.00 0.69
C VAL A 151 -8.62 13.16 0.70
N ASP A 152 -8.85 14.13 1.59
CA ASP A 152 -7.95 15.25 1.78
C ASP A 152 -6.63 14.79 2.40
N VAL A 153 -5.60 14.63 1.56
CA VAL A 153 -4.21 14.35 1.95
C VAL A 153 -3.36 15.61 1.74
N HIS A 154 -2.61 16.00 2.76
CA HIS A 154 -1.76 17.19 2.72
C HIS A 154 -0.46 17.00 3.52
N LEU A 155 0.44 17.97 3.40
CA LEU A 155 1.61 18.10 4.26
C LEU A 155 1.34 19.17 5.31
N GLU A 156 1.78 18.95 6.55
CA GLU A 156 1.76 19.94 7.62
C GLU A 156 3.18 20.23 8.12
N ALA A 157 3.52 21.50 8.33
CA ALA A 157 4.74 21.90 9.04
C ALA A 157 4.42 23.04 10.02
N ASP A 158 4.98 22.98 11.23
CA ASP A 158 4.79 23.97 12.29
C ASP A 158 3.31 24.30 12.59
N GLY A 159 2.45 23.28 12.55
CA GLY A 159 1.01 23.42 12.80
C GLY A 159 0.25 24.12 11.67
N LYS A 160 0.82 24.19 10.46
CA LYS A 160 0.20 24.80 9.29
C LYS A 160 0.24 23.87 8.09
N ARG A 161 -0.89 23.77 7.40
CA ARG A 161 -0.99 23.10 6.11
C ARG A 161 -0.07 23.77 5.09
N ILE A 162 0.65 22.94 4.34
CA ILE A 162 1.46 23.35 3.20
C ILE A 162 0.61 23.29 1.93
N GLU A 163 0.46 24.44 1.29
CA GLU A 163 -0.19 24.57 0.00
C GLU A 163 0.80 24.26 -1.13
N GLY A 164 0.41 23.45 -2.11
CA GLY A 164 1.27 23.09 -3.25
C GLY A 164 2.53 22.30 -2.86
N ALA A 165 3.64 22.53 -3.56
CA ALA A 165 4.89 21.83 -3.31
C ALA A 165 5.52 22.25 -1.98
N GLY A 166 6.17 21.31 -1.28
CA GLY A 166 6.85 21.59 -0.01
C GLY A 166 7.24 20.34 0.76
N GLU A 167 7.57 20.52 2.03
CA GLU A 167 8.01 19.46 2.96
C GLU A 167 7.22 19.57 4.27
N GLY A 168 6.85 18.43 4.86
CA GLY A 168 6.12 18.38 6.12
C GLY A 168 5.70 16.96 6.52
N GLU A 169 4.96 16.83 7.60
CA GLU A 169 4.30 15.59 8.02
C GLU A 169 3.15 15.26 7.08
N VAL A 170 3.02 14.02 6.65
CA VAL A 170 1.85 13.56 5.88
C VAL A 170 0.65 13.49 6.81
N CYS A 171 -0.41 14.21 6.48
CA CYS A 171 -1.67 14.20 7.21
C CYS A 171 -2.81 13.89 6.24
N PHE A 172 -3.83 13.15 6.68
CA PHE A 172 -4.99 12.90 5.84
C PHE A 172 -6.29 12.74 6.61
N LYS A 173 -7.40 13.13 5.97
CA LYS A 173 -8.74 12.90 6.51
C LYS A 173 -8.98 11.39 6.58
N ASN A 174 -9.28 10.90 7.77
CA ASN A 174 -9.49 9.48 7.97
C ASN A 174 -10.75 9.22 8.79
N GLU A 175 -11.82 8.93 8.07
CA GLU A 175 -13.11 8.57 8.65
C GLU A 175 -13.26 7.06 8.83
N TYR A 176 -12.28 6.28 8.32
CA TYR A 176 -12.33 4.84 8.35
C TYR A 176 -11.89 4.29 9.70
N VAL A 177 -10.81 4.80 10.28
CA VAL A 177 -10.30 4.33 11.58
C VAL A 177 -10.91 5.13 12.72
N ARG A 178 -11.58 4.44 13.65
CA ARG A 178 -12.22 5.04 14.84
C ARG A 178 -11.19 5.38 15.92
N GLY A 179 -10.03 4.73 15.89
CA GLY A 179 -8.90 5.01 16.77
C GLY A 179 -8.28 3.74 17.35
N TYR A 180 -7.53 3.93 18.43
CA TYR A 180 -6.86 2.86 19.14
C TYR A 180 -7.74 2.26 20.24
N ILE A 181 -7.90 0.94 20.21
CA ILE A 181 -8.73 0.21 21.17
C ILE A 181 -8.19 0.44 22.59
N ASN A 182 -9.08 0.87 23.50
CA ASN A 182 -8.80 1.15 24.92
C ASN A 182 -7.71 2.21 25.15
N LEU A 183 -7.41 3.06 24.16
CA LEU A 183 -6.34 4.06 24.23
C LEU A 183 -6.81 5.46 23.76
N PRO A 184 -7.87 6.03 24.36
CA PRO A 184 -8.48 7.28 23.89
C PRO A 184 -7.51 8.47 23.85
N SER A 185 -6.59 8.59 24.81
CA SER A 185 -5.60 9.68 24.83
C SER A 185 -4.61 9.58 23.67
N LYS A 186 -4.22 8.36 23.25
CA LYS A 186 -3.38 8.18 22.06
C LYS A 186 -4.18 8.48 20.79
N THR A 187 -5.46 8.08 20.76
CA THR A 187 -6.35 8.39 19.64
C THR A 187 -6.45 9.90 19.45
N GLN A 188 -6.71 10.67 20.52
CA GLN A 188 -6.80 12.14 20.44
C GLN A 188 -5.49 12.81 20.03
N ALA A 189 -4.33 12.22 20.37
CA ALA A 189 -3.03 12.77 19.98
C ALA A 189 -2.73 12.56 18.49
N ALA A 190 -3.12 11.41 17.93
CA ALA A 190 -2.85 11.03 16.55
C ALA A 190 -3.97 11.42 15.58
N PHE A 191 -5.21 11.53 16.05
CA PHE A 191 -6.38 11.92 15.28
C PHE A 191 -6.92 13.25 15.81
N ARG A 192 -6.81 14.32 15.01
CA ARG A 192 -7.23 15.68 15.37
C ARG A 192 -8.20 16.18 14.31
N ASP A 193 -9.41 16.56 14.73
CA ASP A 193 -10.47 17.03 13.83
C ASP A 193 -10.79 16.08 12.66
N GLY A 194 -10.64 14.77 12.90
CA GLY A 194 -10.85 13.70 11.92
C GLY A 194 -9.71 13.54 10.91
N TYR A 195 -8.59 14.22 11.09
CA TYR A 195 -7.35 13.99 10.35
C TYR A 195 -6.42 13.10 11.17
N TYR A 196 -5.79 12.15 10.50
CA TYR A 196 -4.71 11.36 11.06
C TYR A 196 -3.36 12.02 10.76
N TYR A 197 -2.54 12.15 11.80
CA TYR A 197 -1.19 12.70 11.78
C TYR A 197 -0.22 11.52 11.85
N THR A 198 0.47 11.29 10.74
CA THR A 198 1.23 10.04 10.53
C THR A 198 2.54 9.98 11.32
N GLY A 199 3.12 11.14 11.63
CA GLY A 199 4.49 11.29 12.09
C GLY A 199 5.55 11.13 11.00
N ASP A 200 5.16 10.79 9.77
CA ASP A 200 6.06 10.56 8.66
C ASP A 200 6.29 11.86 7.89
N LEU A 201 7.56 12.26 7.77
CA LEU A 201 7.96 13.42 6.99
C LEU A 201 8.10 13.06 5.51
N ALA A 202 7.54 13.89 4.64
CA ALA A 202 7.63 13.74 3.20
C ALA A 202 7.73 15.10 2.49
N ARG A 203 8.06 15.03 1.21
CA ARG A 203 7.99 16.14 0.27
C ARG A 203 6.87 15.90 -0.73
N ARG A 204 6.29 16.98 -1.23
CA ARG A 204 5.34 16.99 -2.35
C ARG A 204 5.88 17.91 -3.44
N ASP A 205 5.93 17.43 -4.67
CA ASP A 205 6.36 18.26 -5.81
C ASP A 205 5.21 19.07 -6.43
N GLU A 206 5.51 19.87 -7.45
CA GLU A 206 4.52 20.69 -8.17
C GLU A 206 3.48 19.84 -8.92
N ALA A 207 3.80 18.59 -9.25
CA ALA A 207 2.88 17.64 -9.87
C ALA A 207 1.99 16.92 -8.84
N GLY A 208 2.15 17.22 -7.54
CA GLY A 208 1.40 16.63 -6.45
C GLY A 208 1.87 15.23 -6.04
N VAL A 209 3.04 14.78 -6.49
CA VAL A 209 3.63 13.49 -6.10
C VAL A 209 4.33 13.64 -4.76
N PHE A 210 4.00 12.74 -3.82
CA PHE A 210 4.64 12.64 -2.51
C PHE A 210 5.84 11.68 -2.56
N PHE A 211 6.92 12.03 -1.86
CA PHE A 211 8.15 11.24 -1.80
C PHE A 211 8.99 11.51 -0.53
N THR A 212 9.89 10.59 -0.18
CA THR A 212 10.84 10.70 0.95
C THR A 212 12.27 10.48 0.53
#